data_AF-A0A7M3XYB0-F1
#
_entry.id   AF-A0A7M3XYB0-F1
#
_cell.length_a   1.000
_cell.length_b   1.000
_cell.length_c   1.000
_cell.angle_alpha   90.00
_cell.angle_beta   90.00
_cell.angle_gamma   90.00
#
_symmetry.space_group_name_H-M   'P 1'
#
loop_
_entity.id
_entity.type
_entity.pdbx_description
1 polymer ?
#
loop_
_entity_poly.entity_id
_entity_poly.type
_entity_poly.pdbx_seq_one_letter_code
_entity_poly.pdbx_strand_id
1 'polypeptide(L)'
;MARGPAEVSFPGDKNRKRKVRVRGIKKASKEIQQRLDNNLETLLEDPESFLPEFRCELGKPRRDMVAMTLRDVDYVSQKRHDRRWLSKRMVKRRGDIVCRALAGSLLAAGEEDTSTVSVYNSPIYGASSFIRRGNGKQSHMVGIQN
;
A
#
# COMPACT_ATOMS: atom_id res chain seq x y z
N MET A 1 39.61 23.17 -39.29
CA MET A 1 39.02 22.15 -38.39
C MET A 1 38.80 22.79 -37.03
N ALA A 2 37.56 23.11 -36.66
CA ALA A 2 37.27 23.71 -35.35
C ALA A 2 37.46 22.65 -34.26
N ARG A 3 38.30 22.93 -33.25
CA ARG A 3 38.43 22.06 -32.07
C ARG A 3 37.08 22.03 -31.36
N GLY A 4 36.54 20.84 -31.13
CA GLY A 4 35.29 20.65 -30.39
C GLY A 4 35.37 21.29 -29.00
N PRO A 5 34.22 21.67 -28.42
CA PRO A 5 34.20 22.34 -27.12
C PRO A 5 34.88 21.49 -26.05
N ALA A 6 35.66 22.13 -25.18
CA ALA A 6 36.36 21.46 -24.09
C ALA A 6 35.34 20.82 -23.13
N GLU A 7 35.54 19.54 -22.77
CA GLU A 7 34.77 18.90 -21.70
C GLU A 7 35.15 19.53 -20.36
N VAL A 8 34.35 20.50 -19.91
CA VAL A 8 34.55 21.15 -18.61
C VAL A 8 33.72 20.40 -17.57
N SER A 9 34.38 19.81 -16.58
CA SER A 9 33.68 19.22 -15.43
C SER A 9 33.37 20.28 -14.39
N PHE A 10 32.10 20.37 -13.99
CA PHE A 10 31.64 21.35 -13.02
C PHE A 10 31.86 20.83 -11.59
N PRO A 11 32.21 21.70 -10.62
CA PRO A 11 32.23 21.34 -9.20
C PRO A 11 30.83 20.88 -8.75
N GLY A 12 30.62 19.57 -8.68
CA GLY A 12 29.31 18.97 -8.39
C GLY A 12 28.91 17.79 -9.28
N ASP A 13 29.58 17.59 -10.42
CA ASP A 13 29.29 16.47 -11.34
C ASP A 13 29.37 15.09 -10.66
N LYS A 14 30.30 14.95 -9.70
CA LYS A 14 30.45 13.72 -8.89
C LYS A 14 29.24 13.44 -7.98
N ASN A 15 28.51 14.49 -7.56
CA ASN A 15 27.33 14.37 -6.70
C ASN A 15 26.05 14.11 -7.49
N ARG A 16 26.02 14.39 -8.81
CA ARG A 16 24.86 14.13 -9.68
C ARG A 16 24.52 12.64 -9.79
N LYS A 17 25.51 11.76 -9.60
CA LYS A 17 25.36 10.29 -9.63
C LYS A 17 24.99 9.66 -8.29
N ARG A 18 24.85 10.44 -7.20
CA ARG A 18 24.38 9.87 -5.93
C ARG A 18 22.94 9.40 -6.11
N LYS A 19 22.76 8.07 -6.16
CA LYS A 19 21.44 7.42 -6.20
C LYS A 19 20.59 7.99 -5.07
N VAL A 20 19.62 8.82 -5.42
CA VAL A 20 18.67 9.41 -4.47
C VAL A 20 17.86 8.25 -3.87
N ARG A 21 18.25 7.80 -2.68
CA ARG A 21 17.52 6.78 -1.94
C ARG A 21 16.36 7.45 -1.23
N VAL A 22 15.14 7.15 -1.66
CA VAL A 22 13.93 7.56 -0.96
C VAL A 22 13.91 6.84 0.39
N ARG A 23 13.88 7.60 1.49
CA ARG A 23 13.83 7.04 2.85
C ARG A 23 12.58 6.16 2.99
N GLY A 24 12.76 4.96 3.55
CA GLY A 24 11.66 4.04 3.85
C GLY A 24 11.28 3.06 2.74
N ILE A 25 11.89 3.13 1.55
CA ILE A 25 11.67 2.18 0.45
C ILE A 25 12.88 1.26 0.32
N LYS A 26 12.64 -0.06 0.30
CA LYS A 26 13.66 -1.11 0.16
C LYS A 26 13.32 -2.03 -1.01
N LYS A 27 14.35 -2.60 -1.63
CA LYS A 27 14.18 -3.80 -2.47
C LYS A 27 13.87 -4.95 -1.51
N ALA A 28 12.77 -5.64 -1.73
CA ALA A 28 12.37 -6.74 -0.85
C ALA A 28 13.36 -7.91 -0.96
N SER A 29 13.60 -8.59 0.17
CA SER A 29 14.23 -9.92 0.16
C SER A 29 13.29 -10.91 -0.51
N LYS A 30 13.82 -11.99 -1.11
CA LYS A 30 13.00 -13.04 -1.72
C LYS A 30 11.99 -13.63 -0.74
N GLU A 31 12.39 -13.82 0.51
CA GLU A 31 11.52 -14.31 1.58
C GLU A 31 10.35 -13.37 1.89
N ILE A 32 10.63 -12.06 1.89
CA ILE A 32 9.60 -11.03 2.13
C ILE A 32 8.65 -10.94 0.94
N GLN A 33 9.16 -11.08 -0.28
CA GLN A 33 8.33 -11.13 -1.50
C GLN A 33 7.38 -12.30 -1.42
N GLN A 34 7.90 -13.52 -1.22
CA GLN A 34 7.07 -14.72 -1.13
C GLN A 34 5.99 -14.63 -0.05
N ARG A 35 6.34 -14.11 1.14
CA ARG A 35 5.37 -13.93 2.21
C ARG A 35 4.28 -12.91 1.84
N LEU A 36 4.66 -11.77 1.26
CA LEU A 36 3.70 -10.76 0.83
C LEU A 36 2.82 -11.26 -0.32
N ASP A 37 3.39 -11.99 -1.27
CA ASP A 37 2.66 -12.57 -2.40
C ASP A 37 1.57 -13.52 -1.88
N ASN A 38 1.93 -14.45 -0.97
CA ASN A 38 0.97 -15.37 -0.35
C ASN A 38 -0.13 -14.63 0.43
N ASN A 39 0.23 -13.60 1.19
CA ASN A 39 -0.73 -12.82 1.96
C ASN A 39 -1.67 -12.02 1.06
N LEU A 40 -1.16 -11.47 -0.04
CA LEU A 40 -1.95 -10.71 -1.02
C LEU A 40 -2.87 -11.61 -1.83
N GLU A 41 -2.44 -12.83 -2.14
CA GLU A 41 -3.28 -13.87 -2.75
C GLU A 41 -4.44 -14.25 -1.81
N THR A 42 -4.13 -14.52 -0.54
CA THR A 42 -5.14 -14.78 0.50
C THR A 42 -6.13 -13.62 0.63
N LEU A 43 -5.64 -12.37 0.58
CA LEU A 43 -6.48 -11.17 0.65
C LEU A 43 -7.37 -10.99 -0.61
N LEU A 44 -6.94 -11.46 -1.78
CA LEU A 44 -7.75 -11.45 -2.99
C LEU A 44 -8.88 -12.48 -2.95
N GLU A 45 -8.63 -13.63 -2.31
CA GLU A 45 -9.63 -14.67 -2.08
C GLU A 45 -10.64 -14.22 -1.02
N ASP A 46 -10.15 -13.81 0.14
CA ASP A 46 -10.94 -13.29 1.26
C ASP A 46 -10.50 -11.87 1.66
N PRO A 47 -11.14 -10.83 1.11
CA PRO A 47 -10.82 -9.43 1.41
C PRO A 47 -11.27 -8.99 2.81
N GLU A 48 -12.01 -9.81 3.56
CA GLU A 48 -12.47 -9.52 4.91
C GLU A 48 -11.66 -10.23 6.00
N SER A 49 -10.69 -11.06 5.61
CA SER A 49 -9.79 -11.83 6.49
C SER A 49 -9.06 -11.01 7.56
N PHE A 50 -8.82 -9.71 7.31
CA PHE A 50 -8.15 -8.82 8.26
C PHE A 50 -9.09 -8.27 9.35
N LEU A 51 -10.41 -8.44 9.22
CA LEU A 51 -11.37 -7.91 10.18
C LEU A 51 -11.42 -8.78 11.45
N PRO A 52 -11.51 -8.17 12.63
CA PRO A 52 -11.73 -8.93 13.87
C PRO A 52 -13.15 -9.47 13.93
N GLU A 53 -13.35 -10.53 14.72
CA GLU A 53 -14.70 -11.00 15.06
C GLU A 53 -15.45 -9.97 15.92
N PHE A 54 -16.64 -9.58 15.49
CA PHE A 54 -17.51 -8.67 16.24
C PHE A 54 -18.52 -9.49 17.07
N ARG A 55 -18.41 -9.42 18.39
CA ARG A 55 -19.38 -10.01 19.34
C ARG A 55 -20.30 -8.92 19.91
N CYS A 56 -20.87 -8.09 19.04
CA CYS A 56 -21.79 -7.04 19.43
C CYS A 56 -22.87 -6.82 18.37
N GLU A 57 -24.04 -6.34 18.81
CA GLU A 57 -25.08 -5.87 17.91
C GLU A 57 -24.68 -4.51 17.35
N LEU A 58 -24.46 -4.47 16.04
CA LEU A 58 -24.14 -3.23 15.34
C LEU A 58 -25.40 -2.39 15.14
N GLY A 59 -25.25 -1.08 15.34
CA GLY A 59 -26.32 -0.13 15.07
C GLY A 59 -26.58 0.07 13.58
N LYS A 60 -27.56 0.92 13.26
CA LYS A 60 -27.75 1.35 11.86
C LYS A 60 -26.52 2.15 11.39
N PRO A 61 -26.03 1.97 10.14
CA PRO A 61 -24.82 2.67 9.62
C PRO A 61 -24.83 4.20 9.72
N ARG A 62 -26.02 4.82 9.81
CA ARG A 62 -26.14 6.27 10.00
C ARG A 62 -25.81 6.74 11.42
N ARG A 63 -25.93 5.86 12.41
CA ARG A 63 -25.72 6.13 13.83
C ARG A 63 -24.46 5.46 14.38
N ASP A 64 -24.04 4.37 13.75
CA ASP A 64 -22.88 3.59 14.13
C ASP A 64 -21.80 3.66 13.04
N MET A 65 -20.64 4.20 13.42
CA MET A 65 -19.49 4.37 12.53
C MET A 65 -18.85 3.04 12.15
N VAL A 66 -18.86 2.04 13.03
CA VAL A 66 -18.30 0.71 12.74
C VAL A 66 -19.15 0.01 11.69
N ALA A 67 -20.48 0.05 11.86
CA ALA A 67 -21.41 -0.46 10.86
C ALA A 67 -21.26 0.24 9.50
N MET A 68 -20.96 1.54 9.48
CA MET A 68 -20.67 2.28 8.25
C MET A 68 -19.36 1.79 7.60
N THR A 69 -18.30 1.59 8.38
CA THR A 69 -17.04 1.10 7.84
C THR A 69 -17.16 -0.32 7.27
N LEU A 70 -17.88 -1.22 7.94
CA LEU A 70 -18.09 -2.59 7.45
C LEU A 70 -18.85 -2.60 6.14
N ARG A 71 -19.88 -1.75 6.00
CA ARG A 71 -20.58 -1.58 4.72
C ARG A 71 -19.68 -1.06 3.61
N ASP A 72 -18.82 -0.09 3.91
CA ASP A 72 -17.88 0.44 2.92
C ASP A 72 -16.80 -0.60 2.56
N VAL A 73 -16.41 -1.47 3.49
CA VAL A 73 -15.47 -2.59 3.27
C VAL A 73 -16.10 -3.63 2.35
N ASP A 74 -17.32 -4.08 2.62
CA ASP A 74 -18.08 -4.99 1.75
C ASP A 74 -18.20 -4.42 0.32
N TYR A 75 -18.49 -3.12 0.20
CA TYR A 75 -18.54 -2.47 -1.11
C TYR A 75 -17.19 -2.45 -1.87
N VAL A 76 -16.07 -2.34 -1.15
CA VAL A 76 -14.72 -2.45 -1.75
C VAL A 76 -14.41 -3.90 -2.11
N SER A 77 -14.75 -4.85 -1.24
CA SER A 77 -14.61 -6.30 -1.41
C SER A 77 -15.29 -6.78 -2.69
N GLN A 78 -16.53 -6.34 -2.94
CA GLN A 78 -17.28 -6.65 -4.17
C GLN A 78 -16.60 -6.14 -5.44
N LYS A 79 -15.72 -5.13 -5.35
CA LYS A 79 -15.01 -4.51 -6.49
C LYS A 79 -13.53 -4.89 -6.54
N ARG A 80 -13.11 -5.95 -5.85
CA ARG A 80 -11.70 -6.37 -5.74
C ARG A 80 -10.96 -6.60 -7.06
N HIS A 81 -11.65 -6.98 -8.13
CA HIS A 81 -11.03 -7.19 -9.45
C HIS A 81 -11.07 -5.95 -10.36
N ASP A 82 -11.78 -4.87 -9.99
CA ASP A 82 -11.86 -3.66 -10.81
C ASP A 82 -10.69 -2.71 -10.51
N ARG A 83 -9.57 -2.95 -11.20
CA ARG A 83 -8.33 -2.17 -11.05
C ARG A 83 -8.52 -0.67 -11.31
N ARG A 84 -9.34 -0.32 -12.30
CA ARG A 84 -9.60 1.09 -12.65
C ARG A 84 -10.35 1.80 -11.53
N TRP A 85 -11.31 1.11 -10.92
CA TRP A 85 -12.04 1.64 -9.79
C TRP A 85 -11.19 1.72 -8.52
N LEU A 86 -10.41 0.67 -8.21
CA LEU A 86 -9.53 0.64 -7.03
C LEU A 86 -8.48 1.75 -7.08
N SER A 87 -7.88 2.00 -8.24
CA SER A 87 -6.91 3.08 -8.43
C SER A 87 -7.50 4.46 -8.12
N LYS A 88 -8.77 4.70 -8.47
CA LYS A 88 -9.48 5.93 -8.11
C LYS A 88 -9.87 5.94 -6.62
N ARG A 89 -10.32 4.80 -6.08
CA ARG A 89 -10.79 4.67 -4.70
C ARG A 89 -9.68 4.95 -3.69
N MET A 90 -8.48 4.43 -3.92
CA MET A 90 -7.34 4.57 -3.01
C MET A 90 -6.79 6.02 -2.90
N VAL A 91 -7.03 6.86 -3.92
CA VAL A 91 -6.52 8.25 -3.96
C VAL A 91 -7.57 9.26 -3.48
N LYS A 92 -8.86 8.92 -3.53
CA LYS A 92 -9.97 9.80 -3.15
C LYS A 92 -9.77 10.35 -1.73
N ARG A 93 -9.82 11.67 -1.56
CA ARG A 93 -9.60 12.30 -0.23
C ARG A 93 -10.74 12.04 0.76
N ARG A 94 -11.96 11.84 0.26
CA ARG A 94 -13.18 11.62 1.05
C ARG A 94 -13.49 10.14 1.23
N GLY A 95 -14.08 9.82 2.39
CA GLY A 95 -14.50 8.47 2.78
C GLY A 95 -13.55 7.83 3.80
N ASP A 96 -13.88 6.60 4.18
CA ASP A 96 -13.15 5.87 5.20
C ASP A 96 -11.67 5.63 4.83
N ILE A 97 -10.81 5.69 5.84
CA ILE A 97 -9.35 5.54 5.72
C ILE A 97 -8.99 4.05 5.58
N VAL A 98 -9.70 3.15 6.27
CA VAL A 98 -9.47 1.70 6.18
C VAL A 98 -9.80 1.23 4.78
N CYS A 99 -10.94 1.62 4.23
CA CYS A 99 -11.34 1.30 2.86
C CYS A 99 -10.36 1.81 1.78
N ARG A 100 -9.67 2.92 2.04
CA ARG A 100 -8.60 3.43 1.14
C ARG A 100 -7.35 2.58 1.20
N ALA A 101 -6.96 2.14 2.40
CA ALA A 101 -5.84 1.23 2.59
C ALA A 101 -6.14 -0.16 1.99
N LEU A 102 -7.36 -0.66 2.16
CA LEU A 102 -7.83 -1.91 1.54
C LEU A 102 -7.79 -1.82 0.02
N ALA A 103 -8.34 -0.75 -0.57
CA ALA A 103 -8.31 -0.56 -2.02
C ALA A 103 -6.88 -0.50 -2.60
N GLY A 104 -5.94 0.12 -1.87
CA GLY A 104 -4.53 0.12 -2.25
C GLY A 104 -3.89 -1.26 -2.17
N SER A 105 -4.25 -2.05 -1.16
CA SER A 105 -3.71 -3.41 -0.96
C SER A 105 -4.25 -4.40 -1.99
N LEU A 106 -5.55 -4.33 -2.31
CA LEU A 106 -6.17 -5.12 -3.39
C LEU A 106 -5.60 -4.76 -4.77
N LEU A 107 -5.32 -3.47 -5.01
CA LEU A 107 -4.66 -3.05 -6.24
C LEU A 107 -3.24 -3.62 -6.32
N ALA A 108 -2.50 -3.62 -5.20
CA ALA A 108 -1.17 -4.21 -5.12
C ALA A 108 -1.20 -5.73 -5.38
N ALA A 109 -2.21 -6.44 -4.87
CA ALA A 109 -2.38 -7.86 -5.09
C ALA A 109 -2.65 -8.20 -6.57
N GLY A 110 -3.33 -7.32 -7.30
CA GLY A 110 -3.52 -7.49 -8.74
C GLY A 110 -2.30 -7.12 -9.59
N GLU A 111 -1.27 -6.49 -9.02
CA GLU A 111 -0.04 -6.10 -9.72
C GLU A 111 1.04 -7.17 -9.54
N GLU A 112 1.76 -7.53 -10.61
CA GLU A 112 2.84 -8.53 -10.57
C GLU A 112 4.15 -7.99 -9.95
N ASP A 113 4.23 -6.69 -9.68
CA ASP A 113 5.45 -6.03 -9.20
C ASP A 113 5.49 -5.88 -7.66
N THR A 114 5.90 -6.94 -6.94
CA THR A 114 6.11 -6.91 -5.48
C THR A 114 7.57 -6.61 -5.07
N SER A 115 8.41 -6.23 -6.04
CA SER A 115 9.85 -6.03 -5.85
C SER A 115 10.23 -4.89 -4.88
N THR A 116 9.36 -3.88 -4.75
CA THR A 116 9.62 -2.65 -4.00
C THR A 116 8.67 -2.53 -2.82
N VAL A 117 9.22 -2.57 -1.61
CA VAL A 117 8.45 -2.53 -0.36
C VAL A 117 8.80 -1.29 0.46
N SER A 118 7.81 -0.81 1.19
CA SER A 118 8.00 0.18 2.25
C SER A 118 8.14 -0.52 3.60
N VAL A 119 8.90 0.09 4.51
CA VAL A 119 9.02 -0.39 5.90
C VAL A 119 8.28 0.56 6.83
N TYR A 120 7.37 0.02 7.63
CA TYR A 120 6.70 0.72 8.71
C TYR A 120 7.20 0.19 10.05
N ASN A 121 7.56 1.09 10.95
CA ASN A 121 7.95 0.72 12.31
C ASN A 121 6.77 0.97 13.27
N SER A 122 6.11 -0.10 13.69
CA SER A 122 5.08 -0.03 14.72
C SER A 122 5.73 0.00 16.11
N PRO A 123 5.29 0.87 17.04
CA PRO A 123 5.77 0.87 18.41
C PRO A 123 5.56 -0.47 19.15
N ILE A 124 4.55 -1.23 18.75
CA ILE A 124 4.12 -2.47 19.43
C ILE A 124 4.69 -3.71 18.72
N TYR A 125 4.67 -3.73 17.39
CA TYR A 125 4.98 -4.92 16.58
C TYR A 125 6.34 -4.85 15.87
N GLY A 126 7.09 -3.75 16.05
CA GLY A 126 8.37 -3.53 15.39
C GLY A 126 8.24 -3.22 13.90
N ALA A 127 9.32 -3.49 13.15
CA ALA A 127 9.42 -3.15 11.75
C ALA A 127 8.76 -4.22 10.85
N SER A 128 7.76 -3.80 10.09
CA SER A 128 7.05 -4.64 9.12
C SER A 128 7.16 -4.08 7.71
N SER A 129 7.29 -4.96 6.72
CA SER A 129 7.36 -4.59 5.31
C SER A 129 5.99 -4.72 4.66
N PHE A 130 5.66 -3.80 3.76
CA PHE A 130 4.38 -3.79 3.05
C PHE A 130 4.53 -3.05 1.72
N ILE A 131 3.60 -3.28 0.79
CA ILE A 131 3.53 -2.55 -0.48
C ILE A 131 2.69 -1.30 -0.29
N ARG A 132 3.29 -0.14 -0.55
CA ARG A 132 2.59 1.14 -0.43
C ARG A 132 1.94 1.51 -1.76
N ARG A 133 0.61 1.43 -1.82
CA ARG A 133 -0.21 1.95 -2.92
C ARG A 133 -1.27 2.92 -2.41
N GLY A 134 -1.44 4.03 -3.13
CA GLY A 134 -2.43 5.06 -2.81
C GLY A 134 -2.14 5.90 -1.57
N ASN A 135 -3.20 6.55 -1.05
CA ASN A 135 -3.14 7.52 0.05
C ASN A 135 -3.73 6.97 1.37
N GLY A 136 -3.83 5.65 1.50
CA GLY A 136 -4.21 5.01 2.77
C GLY A 136 -3.19 5.29 3.88
N LYS A 137 -3.61 5.16 5.14
CA LYS A 137 -2.68 5.27 6.28
C LYS A 137 -1.76 4.04 6.29
N GLN A 138 -0.46 4.27 6.46
CA GLN A 138 0.55 3.20 6.42
C GLN A 138 0.29 2.11 7.46
N SER A 139 -0.11 2.49 8.67
CA SER A 139 -0.44 1.54 9.73
C SER A 139 -1.54 0.56 9.35
N HIS A 140 -2.55 1.01 8.59
CA HIS A 140 -3.65 0.14 8.14
C HIS A 140 -3.22 -0.75 6.97
N MET A 141 -2.45 -0.21 6.01
CA MET A 141 -1.93 -1.04 4.91
C MET A 141 -1.02 -2.17 5.43
N VAL A 142 -0.21 -1.88 6.45
CA VAL A 142 0.63 -2.89 7.09
C VAL A 142 -0.22 -3.99 7.71
N GLY A 143 -1.26 -3.62 8.47
CA GLY A 143 -2.13 -4.61 9.12
C GLY A 143 -3.05 -5.38 8.16
N ILE A 144 -3.32 -4.87 6.97
CA ILE A 144 -4.14 -5.57 5.95
C ILE A 144 -3.29 -6.55 5.14
N GLN A 145 -2.01 -6.26 4.91
CA GLN A 145 -1.12 -7.06 4.06
C GLN A 145 -0.27 -8.09 4.83
N ASN A 146 -0.26 -8.04 6.16
CA ASN A 146 0.55 -8.90 7.02
C ASN A 146 -0.34 -9.74 7.92
#